data_AF-A0A3D0DDH9-F1
#
_entry.id   AF-A0A3D0DDH9-F1
#
_cell.length_a   1.000
_cell.length_b   1.000
_cell.length_c   1.000
_cell.angle_alpha   90.00
_cell.angle_beta   90.00
_cell.angle_gamma   90.00
#
_symmetry.space_group_name_H-M   'P 1'
#
loop_
_entity.id
_entity.type
_entity.pdbx_description
1 polymer ?
#
loop_
_entity_poly.entity_id
_entity_poly.type
_entity_poly.pdbx_seq_one_letter_code
_entity_poly.pdbx_strand_id
1 'polypeptide(L)'
;IASAPAIVGFIGGSAKDAQNYTLEMYEITASENKAYQIPYLDFRGVPTGIDIIKVVENNILPFIDTGVAHKEAGVGQIGAGVLNAPPEPFARAYMGLAKSIDDTKERL
;
A
#
# COMPACT_ATOMS: atom_id res chain seq x y z
N ILE A 1 3.04 8.19 -2.48
CA ILE A 1 3.48 8.80 -3.77
C ILE A 1 2.96 10.23 -4.01
N ALA A 2 1.74 10.62 -3.58
CA ALA A 2 1.23 12.00 -3.82
C ALA A 2 2.08 13.14 -3.22
N SER A 3 2.91 12.86 -2.21
CA SER A 3 3.89 13.81 -1.65
C SER A 3 5.12 14.04 -2.53
N ALA A 4 5.32 13.24 -3.58
CA ALA A 4 6.48 13.30 -4.47
C ALA A 4 6.05 13.22 -5.95
N PRO A 5 5.21 14.15 -6.46
CA PRO A 5 4.60 14.04 -7.79
C PRO A 5 5.60 13.97 -8.94
N ALA A 6 6.83 14.47 -8.77
CA ALA A 6 7.87 14.41 -9.81
C ALA A 6 8.31 12.97 -10.15
N ILE A 7 8.17 12.02 -9.21
CA ILE A 7 8.68 10.66 -9.38
C ILE A 7 7.96 9.89 -10.49
N VAL A 8 6.71 10.27 -10.82
CA VAL A 8 5.90 9.63 -11.88
C VAL A 8 6.55 9.74 -13.25
N GLY A 9 7.39 10.75 -13.49
CA GLY A 9 8.18 10.85 -14.71
C GLY A 9 9.27 9.78 -14.84
N PHE A 10 9.68 9.17 -13.72
CA PHE A 10 10.68 8.10 -13.67
C PHE A 10 10.05 6.70 -13.56
N ILE A 11 8.99 6.55 -12.76
CA ILE A 11 8.36 5.24 -12.51
C ILE A 11 7.19 4.94 -13.46
N GLY A 12 6.76 5.92 -14.25
CA GLY A 12 5.59 5.85 -15.12
C GLY A 12 4.30 6.36 -14.46
N GLY A 13 3.38 6.85 -15.30
CA GLY A 13 2.10 7.43 -14.87
C GLY A 13 2.10 8.96 -14.87
N SER A 14 1.07 9.53 -14.24
CA SER A 14 0.83 10.97 -14.14
C SER A 14 0.77 11.43 -12.68
N ALA A 15 0.90 12.73 -12.45
CA ALA A 15 0.71 13.30 -11.11
C ALA A 15 -0.71 13.04 -10.58
N LYS A 16 -1.70 12.86 -11.47
CA LYS A 16 -3.06 12.49 -11.09
C LYS A 16 -3.14 11.03 -10.63
N ASP A 17 -2.41 10.12 -11.28
CA ASP A 17 -2.33 8.72 -10.83
C ASP A 17 -1.72 8.64 -9.43
N ALA A 18 -0.66 9.39 -9.15
CA ALA A 18 -0.06 9.46 -7.82
C ALA A 18 -1.07 9.90 -6.71
N GLN A 19 -1.96 10.84 -7.03
CA GLN A 19 -3.04 11.24 -6.13
C GLN A 19 -4.02 10.10 -5.94
N ASN A 20 -4.51 9.50 -7.04
CA ASN A 20 -5.49 8.43 -7.00
C ASN A 20 -4.98 7.23 -6.21
N TYR A 21 -3.74 6.78 -6.44
CA TYR A 21 -3.13 5.70 -5.67
C TYR A 21 -3.07 6.03 -4.17
N THR A 22 -2.72 7.27 -3.82
CA THR A 22 -2.69 7.68 -2.41
C THR A 22 -4.10 7.73 -1.81
N LEU A 23 -5.10 8.12 -2.59
CA LEU A 23 -6.51 8.15 -2.17
C LEU A 23 -7.06 6.74 -1.95
N GLU A 24 -6.80 5.80 -2.87
CA GLU A 24 -7.16 4.39 -2.74
C GLU A 24 -6.56 3.74 -1.48
N MET A 25 -5.33 4.11 -1.12
CA MET A 25 -4.69 3.60 0.10
C MET A 25 -5.42 4.02 1.39
N TYR A 26 -6.19 5.12 1.41
CA TYR A 26 -7.03 5.45 2.58
C TYR A 26 -8.15 4.43 2.79
N GLU A 27 -8.66 3.82 1.73
CA GLU A 27 -9.76 2.83 1.80
C GLU A 27 -9.31 1.53 2.48
N ILE A 28 -8.01 1.25 2.48
CA ILE A 28 -7.43 0.01 3.05
C ILE A 28 -6.50 0.25 4.24
N THR A 29 -6.51 1.45 4.83
CA THR A 29 -5.71 1.76 6.02
C THR A 29 -6.57 2.10 7.23
N ALA A 30 -5.99 1.90 8.41
CA ALA A 30 -6.68 2.08 9.68
C ALA A 30 -6.90 3.55 10.04
N SER A 31 -5.95 4.43 9.69
CA SER A 31 -5.99 5.85 10.07
C SER A 31 -5.06 6.74 9.23
N GLU A 32 -5.15 8.05 9.43
CA GLU A 32 -4.20 9.03 8.92
C GLU A 32 -3.13 9.38 9.97
N ASN A 33 -1.86 9.52 9.55
CA ASN A 33 -0.80 9.91 10.46
C ASN A 33 -0.75 11.42 10.70
N LYS A 34 -0.80 11.87 11.95
CA LYS A 34 -0.74 13.31 12.30
C LYS A 34 0.65 13.94 12.14
N ALA A 35 1.73 13.14 12.21
CA ALA A 35 3.09 13.64 12.12
C ALA A 35 3.60 13.75 10.67
N TYR A 36 3.06 12.91 9.76
CA TYR A 36 3.45 12.88 8.36
C TYR A 36 2.26 13.26 7.49
N GLN A 37 2.28 14.47 6.94
CA GLN A 37 1.18 15.04 6.17
C GLN A 37 1.56 15.22 4.70
N ILE A 38 0.56 15.24 3.83
CA ILE A 38 0.71 15.44 2.39
C ILE A 38 0.15 16.82 2.03
N PRO A 39 1.00 17.85 1.81
CA PRO A 39 0.54 19.22 1.56
C PRO A 39 -0.42 19.35 0.38
N TYR A 40 -0.20 18.57 -0.68
CA TYR A 40 -1.05 18.57 -1.88
C TYR A 40 -2.48 18.07 -1.63
N LEU A 41 -2.70 17.32 -0.54
CA LEU A 41 -4.02 16.85 -0.12
C LEU A 41 -4.50 17.62 1.11
N ASP A 42 -4.33 18.95 1.10
CA ASP A 42 -4.69 19.86 2.19
C ASP A 42 -4.14 19.42 3.56
N PHE A 43 -2.88 18.94 3.56
CA PHE A 43 -2.19 18.45 4.76
C PHE A 43 -2.90 17.27 5.46
N ARG A 44 -3.70 16.47 4.73
CA ARG A 44 -4.14 15.16 5.21
C ARG A 44 -2.95 14.29 5.61
N GLY A 45 -3.11 13.48 6.65
CA GLY A 45 -2.06 12.61 7.16
C GLY A 45 -1.87 11.40 6.26
N VAL A 46 -0.66 10.84 6.13
CA VAL A 46 -0.44 9.68 5.25
C VAL A 46 -1.30 8.48 5.67
N PRO A 47 -1.86 7.70 4.72
CA PRO A 47 -2.64 6.49 5.02
C PRO A 47 -1.76 5.49 5.76
N THR A 48 -2.15 5.10 6.98
CA THR A 48 -1.30 4.38 7.93
C THR A 48 -1.99 3.14 8.50
N GLY A 49 -1.23 2.04 8.52
CA GLY A 49 -1.66 0.74 9.03
C GLY A 49 -2.57 0.02 8.04
N ILE A 50 -1.99 -0.75 7.13
CA ILE A 50 -2.75 -1.56 6.16
C ILE A 50 -3.64 -2.54 6.94
N ASP A 51 -4.94 -2.44 6.71
CA ASP A 51 -5.95 -3.26 7.37
C ASP A 51 -6.34 -4.42 6.44
N ILE A 52 -6.02 -5.64 6.88
CA ILE A 52 -6.26 -6.87 6.11
C ILE A 52 -7.75 -7.13 5.86
N ILE A 53 -8.65 -6.69 6.75
CA ILE A 53 -10.09 -6.83 6.56
C ILE A 53 -10.50 -5.93 5.39
N LYS A 54 -10.12 -4.66 5.43
CA LYS A 54 -10.44 -3.69 4.37
C LYS A 54 -9.83 -4.05 3.02
N VAL A 55 -8.59 -4.58 2.99
CA VAL A 55 -7.96 -5.07 1.76
C VAL A 55 -8.84 -6.12 1.07
N VAL A 56 -9.33 -7.09 1.85
CA VAL A 56 -10.16 -8.20 1.32
C VAL A 56 -11.57 -7.74 0.98
N GLU A 57 -12.22 -6.97 1.87
CA GLU A 57 -13.59 -6.48 1.67
C GLU A 57 -13.72 -5.54 0.47
N ASN A 58 -12.76 -4.61 0.31
CA ASN A 58 -12.78 -3.63 -0.77
C ASN A 58 -12.16 -4.16 -2.06
N ASN A 59 -11.50 -5.32 -2.02
CA ASN A 59 -10.72 -5.87 -3.15
C ASN A 59 -9.68 -4.86 -3.70
N ILE A 60 -9.05 -4.12 -2.79
CA ILE A 60 -8.00 -3.14 -3.10
C ILE A 60 -6.69 -3.68 -2.51
N LEU A 61 -5.69 -3.85 -3.36
CA LEU A 61 -4.37 -4.33 -2.96
C LEU A 61 -3.44 -3.16 -2.64
N PRO A 62 -2.52 -3.31 -1.67
CA PRO A 62 -1.52 -2.27 -1.42
C PRO A 62 -0.70 -1.94 -2.65
N PHE A 63 -0.71 -0.66 -3.03
CA PHE A 63 0.09 -0.11 -4.10
C PHE A 63 1.53 0.12 -3.63
N ILE A 64 2.50 -0.18 -4.49
CA ILE A 64 3.93 -0.06 -4.22
C ILE A 64 4.62 0.61 -5.42
N ASP A 65 5.31 1.72 -5.18
CA ASP A 65 6.35 2.22 -6.08
C ASP A 65 7.72 1.65 -5.68
N THR A 66 8.50 1.16 -6.65
CA THR A 66 9.79 0.49 -6.38
C THR A 66 10.80 0.68 -7.49
N GLY A 67 12.09 0.57 -7.14
CA GLY A 67 13.16 0.33 -8.12
C GLY A 67 13.09 -1.11 -8.67
N VAL A 68 13.52 -1.30 -9.90
CA VAL A 68 13.71 -2.60 -10.54
C VAL A 68 15.20 -2.91 -10.52
N ALA A 69 15.59 -3.91 -9.73
CA ALA A 69 16.96 -4.40 -9.68
C ALA A 69 17.19 -5.46 -10.76
N HIS A 70 18.40 -5.49 -11.32
CA HIS A 70 18.81 -6.55 -12.24
C HIS A 70 18.89 -7.90 -11.49
N LYS A 71 18.56 -8.99 -12.18
CA LYS A 71 18.56 -10.34 -11.59
C LYS A 71 19.96 -10.83 -11.17
N GLU A 72 20.99 -10.38 -11.88
CA GLU A 72 22.39 -10.74 -11.60
C GLU A 72 22.97 -9.80 -10.54
N ALA A 73 23.59 -10.39 -9.52
CA ALA A 73 24.22 -9.65 -8.43
C ALA A 73 25.33 -8.72 -8.93
N GLY A 74 25.43 -7.53 -8.36
CA GLY A 74 26.46 -6.54 -8.69
C GLY A 74 26.13 -5.60 -9.85
N VAL A 75 25.07 -5.86 -10.63
CA VAL A 75 24.65 -4.95 -11.73
C VAL A 75 23.88 -3.74 -11.21
N GLY A 76 23.05 -3.92 -10.18
CA GLY A 76 22.30 -2.84 -9.53
C GLY A 76 20.94 -2.54 -10.16
N GLN A 77 20.48 -1.30 -10.02
CA GLN A 77 19.15 -0.86 -10.48
C GLN A 77 19.14 -0.63 -12.00
N ILE A 78 18.14 -1.18 -12.68
CA ILE A 78 17.95 -1.11 -14.14
C ILE A 78 16.65 -0.43 -14.55
N GLY A 79 15.85 0.02 -13.59
CA GLY A 79 14.61 0.74 -13.83
C GLY A 79 13.87 1.05 -12.55
N ALA A 80 12.63 1.49 -12.68
CA ALA A 80 11.68 1.64 -11.60
C ALA A 80 10.27 1.50 -12.14
N GLY A 81 9.31 1.29 -11.26
CA GLY A 81 7.94 1.06 -11.65
C GLY A 81 6.99 1.01 -10.48
N VAL A 82 5.76 0.66 -10.80
CA VAL A 82 4.65 0.54 -9.86
C VAL A 82 4.06 -0.85 -9.96
N LEU A 83 3.58 -1.37 -8.84
CA LEU A 83 2.88 -2.65 -8.77
C LEU A 83 1.90 -2.65 -7.62
N ASN A 84 0.99 -3.62 -7.65
CA ASN A 84 0.22 -4.01 -6.49
C ASN A 84 0.91 -5.17 -5.78
N ALA A 85 0.83 -5.20 -4.45
CA ALA A 85 1.24 -6.36 -3.67
C ALA A 85 0.45 -7.61 -4.12
N PRO A 86 1.03 -8.81 -4.07
CA PRO A 86 0.31 -10.02 -4.43
C PRO A 86 -0.90 -10.22 -3.50
N PRO A 87 -2.04 -10.73 -3.99
CA PRO A 87 -3.25 -10.90 -3.17
C PRO A 87 -3.13 -12.03 -2.13
N GLU A 88 -2.33 -13.05 -2.44
CA GLU A 88 -2.26 -14.29 -1.68
C GLU A 88 -1.86 -14.12 -0.20
N PRO A 89 -0.84 -13.31 0.16
CA PRO A 89 -0.55 -13.02 1.57
C PRO A 89 -1.73 -12.42 2.35
N PHE A 90 -2.53 -11.53 1.74
CA PHE A 90 -3.66 -10.87 2.41
C PHE A 90 -4.82 -11.84 2.63
N ALA A 91 -5.13 -12.67 1.63
CA ALA A 91 -6.13 -13.73 1.76
C ALA A 91 -5.76 -14.71 2.90
N ARG A 92 -4.48 -15.12 2.97
CA ARG A 92 -4.00 -15.97 4.07
C ARG A 92 -4.06 -15.29 5.42
N ALA A 93 -3.67 -14.02 5.49
CA ALA A 93 -3.71 -13.25 6.75
C ALA A 93 -5.13 -13.09 7.26
N TYR A 94 -6.10 -12.82 6.37
CA TYR A 94 -7.52 -12.75 6.71
C TYR A 94 -8.04 -14.07 7.29
N MET A 95 -7.76 -15.21 6.63
CA MET A 95 -8.12 -16.53 7.15
C MET A 95 -7.45 -16.84 8.50
N GLY A 96 -6.18 -16.45 8.65
CA GLY A 96 -5.44 -16.59 9.90
C GLY A 96 -6.05 -15.76 11.04
N LEU A 97 -6.47 -14.53 10.76
CA LEU A 97 -7.16 -13.67 11.72
C LEU A 97 -8.50 -14.29 12.16
N ALA A 98 -9.33 -14.72 11.20
CA ALA A 98 -10.62 -15.36 11.48
C ALA A 98 -10.45 -16.57 12.42
N LYS A 99 -9.50 -17.46 12.10
CA LYS A 99 -9.18 -18.61 12.96
C LYS A 99 -8.77 -18.18 14.38
N SER A 100 -7.90 -17.18 14.50
CA SER A 100 -7.43 -16.73 15.81
C SER A 100 -8.54 -16.17 16.71
N ILE A 101 -9.56 -15.55 16.11
CA ILE A 101 -10.72 -15.01 16.83
C ILE A 101 -11.60 -16.17 17.32
N ASP A 102 -11.83 -17.18 16.49
CA ASP A 102 -12.62 -18.35 16.88
C ASP A 102 -11.93 -19.17 17.97
N ASP A 103 -10.62 -19.40 17.85
CA ASP A 103 -9.80 -20.05 18.90
C ASP A 103 -9.86 -19.27 20.23
N THR A 104 -10.01 -17.94 20.17
CA THR A 104 -10.14 -17.09 21.38
C THR A 104 -11.51 -17.22 22.01
N LYS A 105 -12.59 -17.32 21.21
CA LYS A 105 -13.94 -17.53 21.72
C LYS A 105 -14.09 -18.88 22.43
N GLU A 106 -13.40 -19.92 21.95
CA GLU A 106 -13.41 -21.25 22.60
C GLU A 106 -12.68 -21.28 23.95
N ARG A 107 -11.82 -20.28 24.23
CA ARG A 107 -11.04 -20.17 25.48
C ARG A 107 -11.72 -19.31 26.56
N LEU A 108 -12.80 -18.62 26.23
CA LEU A 108 -13.60 -17.79 27.14
C LEU A 108 -14.82 -18.57 27.62
#